data_AF-A0A2U3E0C7-F1
#
_entry.id   AF-A0A2U3E0C7-F1
#
_cell.length_a   1.000
_cell.length_b   1.000
_cell.length_c   1.000
_cell.angle_alpha   90.00
_cell.angle_beta   90.00
_cell.angle_gamma   90.00
#
_symmetry.space_group_name_H-M   'P 1'
#
loop_
_entity.id
_entity.type
_entity.pdbx_description
1 polymer ?
#
loop_
_entity_poly.entity_id
_entity_poly.type
_entity_poly.pdbx_seq_one_letter_code
_entity_poly.pdbx_strand_id
1 'polypeptide(L)'
;MLYQALLGLVGLCATVVVADDGGRDLGSVLAGNKNLTKYYDLIKKYPDILLQLPSYQGVTIVAPSNKAFENIPYTSLNGQWDPEDKAKTVPLLQYHILQGNVSTKDLDTGPTVVRKTLLTDSKYTNVTSGQNVLINKQPGDVVVFTTSMGTRCTLVEGDIAFQGGLIQVVDNLLIPPARIDKTSEAFKVSSFLGALYAAKLMPDLAYRKNVTIFAPQDEAFALVGGGLEKLDSQKLARVMGYHVVADQVIVSSAFSNGTKLATLAKADGEGGASEKVTVRIAGNNKYVNSAQIVQPDILIANGILHLVSDVLNPDADTVAPNPTLGTQVPVFPVSSAKDAFTSALPCSTDCPVTTSATGTDASGAATATTSSTSFHSSSSKGGAMPARATGGVMGAAAMGLLGVGAGMAPWL
;
A
#
# COMPACT_ATOMS: atom_id res chain seq x y z
N MET A 1 68.41 19.09 -25.75
CA MET A 1 68.81 17.69 -25.49
C MET A 1 67.55 16.97 -25.03
N LEU A 2 66.86 16.25 -25.93
CA LEU A 2 66.86 14.77 -26.00
C LEU A 2 66.45 14.16 -24.64
N TYR A 3 65.43 13.31 -24.47
CA TYR A 3 64.82 12.34 -25.36
C TYR A 3 63.45 11.88 -24.80
N GLN A 4 62.77 11.08 -25.62
CA GLN A 4 61.39 10.61 -25.59
C GLN A 4 60.98 9.69 -24.42
N ALA A 5 59.69 9.69 -24.10
CA ALA A 5 58.94 8.46 -23.79
C ALA A 5 57.46 8.65 -24.18
N LEU A 6 57.14 8.22 -25.39
CA LEU A 6 55.79 8.14 -25.95
C LEU A 6 55.24 6.76 -25.54
N LEU A 7 54.19 6.72 -24.71
CA LEU A 7 53.39 5.51 -24.50
C LEU A 7 52.00 5.79 -25.06
N GLY A 8 51.74 5.23 -26.24
CA GLY A 8 50.46 5.30 -26.91
C GLY A 8 49.41 4.48 -26.16
N LEU A 9 48.35 5.14 -25.72
CA LEU A 9 47.12 4.48 -25.33
C LEU A 9 46.27 4.35 -26.60
N VAL A 10 46.26 3.15 -27.20
CA VAL A 10 45.30 2.80 -28.25
C VAL A 10 43.94 2.73 -27.57
N GLY A 11 43.15 3.80 -27.73
CA GLY A 11 41.75 3.83 -27.33
C GLY A 11 40.97 2.87 -28.22
N LEU A 12 40.65 1.70 -27.68
CA LEU A 12 39.66 0.79 -28.25
C LEU A 12 38.29 1.47 -28.11
N CYS A 13 37.89 2.26 -29.12
CA CYS A 13 36.49 2.62 -29.30
C CYS A 13 35.72 1.34 -29.61
N ALA A 14 35.25 0.65 -28.57
CA ALA A 14 34.21 -0.35 -28.70
C ALA A 14 32.93 0.40 -29.08
N THR A 15 32.71 0.56 -30.38
CA THR A 15 31.37 0.77 -30.92
C THR A 15 30.55 -0.42 -30.45
N VAL A 16 29.66 -0.20 -29.48
CA VAL A 16 28.60 -1.15 -29.17
C VAL A 16 27.72 -1.17 -30.42
N VAL A 17 28.00 -2.14 -31.29
CA VAL A 17 27.08 -2.53 -32.34
C VAL A 17 25.86 -3.06 -31.61
N VAL A 18 24.79 -2.25 -31.58
CA VAL A 18 23.46 -2.76 -31.25
C VAL A 18 23.20 -3.80 -32.33
N ALA A 19 23.27 -5.08 -31.96
CA ALA A 19 22.84 -6.15 -32.82
C ALA A 19 21.36 -5.87 -33.14
N ASP A 20 21.08 -5.60 -34.41
CA ASP A 20 19.74 -5.66 -34.97
C ASP A 20 19.35 -7.14 -34.98
N ASP A 21 18.92 -7.62 -33.82
CA ASP A 21 18.36 -8.95 -33.69
C ASP A 21 17.02 -8.91 -34.43
N GLY A 22 16.81 -9.81 -35.39
CA GLY A 22 15.64 -9.87 -36.28
C GLY A 22 14.32 -10.19 -35.59
N GLY A 23 14.10 -9.64 -34.39
CA GLY A 23 12.90 -9.74 -33.59
C GLY A 23 11.74 -8.98 -34.22
N ARG A 24 10.55 -9.56 -34.09
CA ARG A 24 9.29 -8.97 -34.56
C ARG A 24 9.06 -7.63 -33.83
N ASP A 25 8.57 -6.62 -34.54
CA ASP A 25 8.17 -5.36 -33.92
C ASP A 25 7.02 -5.57 -32.93
N LEU A 26 6.93 -4.69 -31.92
CA LEU A 26 5.92 -4.79 -30.86
C LEU A 26 4.48 -4.86 -31.40
N GLY A 27 4.18 -4.06 -32.44
CA GLY A 27 2.85 -4.00 -33.04
C GLY A 27 2.45 -5.33 -33.65
N SER A 28 3.34 -5.96 -34.41
CA SER A 28 3.12 -7.31 -34.98
C SER A 28 2.96 -8.38 -33.91
N VAL A 29 3.74 -8.32 -32.81
CA VAL A 29 3.62 -9.28 -31.70
C VAL A 29 2.27 -9.15 -31.00
N LEU A 30 1.85 -7.92 -30.68
CA LEU A 30 0.56 -7.65 -30.04
C LEU A 30 -0.63 -8.00 -30.96
N ALA A 31 -0.54 -7.67 -32.25
CA ALA A 31 -1.57 -8.01 -33.24
C ALA A 31 -1.71 -9.52 -33.43
N GLY A 32 -0.61 -10.27 -33.30
CA GLY A 32 -0.60 -11.73 -33.43
C GLY A 32 -1.17 -12.48 -32.23
N ASN A 33 -1.32 -11.85 -31.06
CA ASN A 33 -1.81 -12.50 -29.86
C ASN A 33 -3.32 -12.23 -29.62
N LYS A 34 -4.14 -13.28 -29.74
CA LYS A 34 -5.60 -13.20 -29.58
C LYS A 34 -6.04 -12.81 -28.17
N ASN A 35 -5.20 -12.99 -27.16
CA ASN A 35 -5.49 -12.63 -25.78
C ASN A 35 -5.17 -11.16 -25.47
N LEU A 36 -4.53 -10.41 -26.36
CA LEU A 36 -4.05 -9.04 -26.11
C LEU A 36 -4.78 -7.97 -26.92
N THR A 37 -5.88 -8.30 -27.60
CA THR A 37 -6.54 -7.35 -28.52
C THR A 37 -6.99 -6.06 -27.82
N LYS A 38 -7.59 -6.14 -26.62
CA LYS A 38 -8.02 -4.96 -25.84
C LYS A 38 -6.82 -4.10 -25.43
N TYR A 39 -5.73 -4.73 -24.97
CA TYR A 39 -4.51 -4.02 -24.63
C TYR A 39 -3.88 -3.34 -25.86
N TYR A 40 -3.83 -4.06 -26.98
CA TYR A 40 -3.29 -3.52 -28.23
C TYR A 40 -4.08 -2.31 -28.73
N ASP A 41 -5.41 -2.32 -28.60
CA ASP A 41 -6.24 -1.17 -28.97
C ASP A 41 -5.94 0.06 -28.10
N LEU A 42 -5.64 -0.12 -26.80
CA LEU A 42 -5.16 0.97 -25.95
C LEU A 42 -3.79 1.50 -26.38
N ILE A 43 -2.87 0.63 -26.78
CA ILE A 43 -1.54 1.03 -27.29
C ILE A 43 -1.67 1.82 -28.59
N LYS A 44 -2.54 1.40 -29.52
CA LYS A 44 -2.81 2.18 -30.76
C LYS A 44 -3.39 3.55 -30.46
N LYS A 45 -4.25 3.63 -29.44
CA LYS A 45 -4.91 4.87 -29.03
C LYS A 45 -3.95 5.84 -28.35
N TYR A 46 -3.00 5.32 -27.58
CA TYR A 46 -2.00 6.12 -26.85
C TYR A 46 -0.57 5.74 -27.27
N PRO A 47 -0.17 5.99 -28.53
CA PRO A 47 1.12 5.55 -29.06
C PRO A 47 2.32 6.26 -28.39
N ASP A 48 2.08 7.42 -27.77
CA ASP A 48 3.09 8.21 -27.04
C ASP A 48 3.84 7.37 -25.99
N ILE A 49 3.20 6.33 -25.44
CA ILE A 49 3.83 5.46 -24.44
C ILE A 49 4.98 4.65 -25.02
N LEU A 50 4.94 4.33 -26.31
CA LEU A 50 6.01 3.61 -27.01
C LEU A 50 7.24 4.50 -27.23
N LEU A 51 7.02 5.81 -27.37
CA LEU A 51 8.10 6.79 -27.50
C LEU A 51 8.85 7.00 -26.17
N GLN A 52 8.24 6.62 -25.05
CA GLN A 52 8.83 6.73 -23.71
C GLN A 52 9.62 5.48 -23.31
N LEU A 53 9.66 4.44 -24.15
CA LEU A 53 10.43 3.24 -23.85
C LEU A 53 11.93 3.58 -23.84
N PRO A 54 12.65 3.30 -22.75
CA PRO A 54 14.08 3.56 -22.67
C PRO A 54 14.85 2.78 -23.75
N SER A 55 15.79 3.45 -24.42
CA SER A 55 16.65 2.86 -25.45
C SER A 55 17.78 1.99 -24.90
N TYR A 56 17.99 1.99 -23.58
CA TYR A 56 19.10 1.27 -22.94
C TYR A 56 18.53 0.14 -22.07
N GLN A 57 18.89 -1.11 -22.39
CA GLN A 57 18.59 -2.36 -21.65
C GLN A 57 17.22 -3.04 -21.86
N GLY A 58 16.38 -2.53 -22.76
CA GLY A 58 15.08 -3.11 -23.07
C GLY A 58 14.04 -2.93 -21.95
N VAL A 59 12.81 -3.37 -22.21
CA VAL A 59 11.66 -3.23 -21.30
C VAL A 59 10.90 -4.54 -21.15
N THR A 60 10.15 -4.66 -20.05
CA THR A 60 9.19 -5.76 -19.90
C THR A 60 7.78 -5.20 -19.83
N ILE A 61 6.96 -5.55 -20.81
CA ILE A 61 5.55 -5.16 -20.86
C ILE A 61 4.73 -6.25 -20.17
N VAL A 62 4.18 -5.96 -19.01
CA VAL A 62 3.22 -6.83 -18.34
C VAL A 62 1.85 -6.55 -18.94
N ALA A 63 1.48 -7.26 -20.00
CA ALA A 63 0.27 -6.98 -20.78
C ALA A 63 -0.97 -7.68 -20.16
N PRO A 64 -2.00 -6.94 -19.73
CA PRO A 64 -3.25 -7.54 -19.29
C PRO A 64 -3.96 -8.24 -20.46
N SER A 65 -4.36 -9.49 -20.22
CA SER A 65 -5.17 -10.26 -21.18
C SER A 65 -6.58 -9.65 -21.33
N ASN A 66 -7.30 -10.05 -22.38
CA ASN A 66 -8.69 -9.65 -22.60
C ASN A 66 -9.61 -9.97 -21.41
N LYS A 67 -9.34 -11.11 -20.74
CA LYS A 67 -10.02 -11.55 -19.52
C LYS A 67 -9.67 -10.66 -18.32
N ALA A 68 -8.45 -10.14 -18.24
CA ALA A 68 -8.06 -9.19 -17.20
C ALA A 68 -8.97 -7.96 -17.20
N PHE A 69 -9.26 -7.39 -18.37
CA PHE A 69 -10.17 -6.24 -18.50
C PHE A 69 -11.61 -6.54 -18.05
N GLU A 70 -12.05 -7.80 -18.10
CA GLU A 70 -13.37 -8.21 -17.60
C GLU A 70 -13.42 -8.23 -16.07
N ASN A 71 -12.27 -8.30 -15.40
CA ASN A 71 -12.19 -8.31 -13.94
C ASN A 71 -12.29 -6.91 -13.31
N ILE A 72 -12.22 -5.83 -14.10
CA ILE A 72 -12.21 -4.43 -13.61
C ILE A 72 -13.33 -4.13 -12.60
N PRO A 73 -14.60 -4.56 -12.80
CA PRO A 73 -15.69 -4.32 -11.85
C PRO A 73 -15.45 -4.90 -10.44
N TYR A 74 -14.55 -5.88 -10.31
CA TYR A 74 -14.21 -6.54 -9.04
C TYR A 74 -12.92 -6.01 -8.42
N THR A 75 -12.35 -4.95 -8.98
CA THR A 75 -11.11 -4.33 -8.50
C THR A 75 -11.37 -2.92 -7.97
N SER A 76 -10.35 -2.29 -7.39
CA SER A 76 -10.41 -0.88 -7.00
C SER A 76 -10.58 0.08 -8.19
N LEU A 77 -10.48 -0.40 -9.43
CA LEU A 77 -10.76 0.38 -10.63
C LEU A 77 -12.27 0.43 -10.97
N ASN A 78 -13.13 -0.29 -10.26
CA ASN A 78 -14.57 -0.27 -10.50
C ASN A 78 -15.14 1.15 -10.38
N GLY A 79 -15.84 1.61 -11.44
CA GLY A 79 -16.37 2.96 -11.54
C GLY A 79 -15.31 4.08 -11.69
N GLN A 80 -14.01 3.75 -11.64
CA GLN A 80 -12.91 4.70 -11.80
C GLN A 80 -12.23 4.58 -13.16
N TRP A 81 -12.19 3.36 -13.71
CA TRP A 81 -11.60 3.07 -15.02
C TRP A 81 -12.39 3.74 -16.15
N ASP A 82 -11.66 4.46 -16.99
CA ASP A 82 -12.18 5.05 -18.22
C ASP A 82 -11.08 4.97 -19.31
N PRO A 83 -11.24 4.10 -20.33
CA PRO A 83 -10.27 3.96 -21.41
C PRO A 83 -10.22 5.20 -22.34
N GLU A 84 -11.20 6.10 -22.26
CA GLU A 84 -11.25 7.38 -23.00
C GLU A 84 -10.48 8.49 -22.29
N ASP A 85 -10.29 8.39 -20.97
CA ASP A 85 -9.55 9.37 -20.19
C ASP A 85 -8.04 9.11 -20.26
N LYS A 86 -7.32 9.93 -21.04
CA LYS A 86 -5.85 9.89 -21.16
C LYS A 86 -5.17 10.03 -19.79
N ALA A 87 -5.70 10.86 -18.88
CA ALA A 87 -5.10 11.13 -17.58
C ALA A 87 -5.21 9.96 -16.59
N LYS A 88 -6.06 8.97 -16.88
CA LYS A 88 -6.15 7.71 -16.11
C LYS A 88 -5.50 6.55 -16.85
N THR A 89 -5.71 6.47 -18.15
CA THR A 89 -5.26 5.33 -18.95
C THR A 89 -3.75 5.33 -19.14
N VAL A 90 -3.12 6.47 -19.46
CA VAL A 90 -1.67 6.52 -19.69
C VAL A 90 -0.88 6.14 -18.44
N PRO A 91 -1.17 6.68 -17.23
CA PRO A 91 -0.50 6.24 -16.00
C PRO A 91 -0.67 4.74 -15.74
N LEU A 92 -1.86 4.18 -15.99
CA LEU A 92 -2.08 2.75 -15.84
C LEU A 92 -1.22 1.95 -16.82
N LEU A 93 -1.16 2.33 -18.09
CA LEU A 93 -0.31 1.67 -19.08
C LEU A 93 1.18 1.79 -18.73
N GLN A 94 1.64 2.95 -18.25
CA GLN A 94 3.01 3.16 -17.80
C GLN A 94 3.37 2.25 -16.62
N TYR A 95 2.40 1.99 -15.74
CA TYR A 95 2.58 1.06 -14.62
C TYR A 95 2.71 -0.40 -15.08
N HIS A 96 2.18 -0.74 -16.25
CA HIS A 96 2.35 -2.07 -16.86
C HIS A 96 3.67 -2.25 -17.59
N ILE A 97 4.52 -1.22 -17.68
CA ILE A 97 5.81 -1.31 -18.36
C ILE A 97 6.92 -1.24 -17.30
N LEU A 98 7.62 -2.36 -17.11
CA LEU A 98 8.76 -2.46 -16.22
C LEU A 98 10.04 -2.00 -16.93
N GLN A 99 10.91 -1.36 -16.17
CA GLN A 99 12.25 -0.99 -16.60
C GLN A 99 13.15 -2.23 -16.64
N GLY A 100 13.82 -2.43 -17.78
CA GLY A 100 14.69 -3.58 -18.04
C GLY A 100 13.94 -4.84 -18.47
N ASN A 101 14.70 -5.81 -18.95
CA ASN A 101 14.19 -7.14 -19.31
C ASN A 101 14.09 -8.04 -18.07
N VAL A 102 12.90 -8.56 -17.83
CA VAL A 102 12.56 -9.49 -16.75
C VAL A 102 12.05 -10.76 -17.40
N SER A 103 12.96 -11.71 -17.55
CA SER A 103 12.65 -13.06 -18.00
C SER A 103 12.09 -13.86 -16.83
N THR A 104 10.91 -14.44 -17.01
CA THR A 104 10.23 -15.22 -15.96
C THR A 104 10.90 -16.57 -15.72
N LYS A 105 11.59 -17.10 -16.74
CA LYS A 105 12.42 -18.30 -16.65
C LYS A 105 13.63 -18.12 -15.74
N ASP A 106 14.22 -16.91 -15.74
CA ASP A 106 15.44 -16.61 -14.99
C ASP A 106 15.17 -16.18 -13.54
N LEU A 107 13.90 -16.15 -13.12
CA LEU A 107 13.53 -15.87 -11.75
C LEU A 107 13.78 -17.10 -10.86
N ASP A 108 14.42 -16.85 -9.71
CA ASP A 108 14.53 -17.84 -8.64
C ASP A 108 13.21 -18.02 -7.90
N THR A 109 12.88 -19.26 -7.56
CA THR A 109 11.70 -19.58 -6.75
C THR A 109 11.91 -19.15 -5.30
N GLY A 110 10.98 -18.38 -4.75
CA GLY A 110 11.01 -17.96 -3.34
C GLY A 110 11.21 -16.46 -3.14
N PRO A 111 12.36 -15.85 -3.47
CA PRO A 111 12.61 -14.44 -3.19
C PRO A 111 11.71 -13.52 -4.03
N THR A 112 11.22 -12.44 -3.41
CA THR A 112 10.51 -11.38 -4.12
C THR A 112 11.53 -10.47 -4.82
N VAL A 113 11.37 -10.35 -6.14
CA VAL A 113 12.11 -9.43 -6.99
C VAL A 113 11.29 -8.16 -7.14
N VAL A 114 11.96 -7.00 -7.07
CA VAL A 114 11.30 -5.70 -7.25
C VAL A 114 11.81 -5.03 -8.50
N ARG A 115 10.87 -4.51 -9.29
CA ARG A 115 11.15 -3.81 -10.54
C ARG A 115 10.38 -2.51 -10.58
N LYS A 116 11.05 -1.46 -11.04
CA LYS A 116 10.43 -0.15 -11.26
C LYS A 116 9.68 -0.15 -12.58
N THR A 117 8.60 0.61 -12.62
CA THR A 117 7.77 0.83 -13.81
C THR A 117 8.12 2.17 -14.47
N LEU A 118 7.52 2.48 -15.61
CA LEU A 118 7.63 3.81 -16.22
C LEU A 118 6.68 4.84 -15.59
N LEU A 119 5.78 4.42 -14.67
CA LEU A 119 4.85 5.33 -14.00
C LEU A 119 5.61 6.28 -13.08
N THR A 120 5.58 7.58 -13.40
CA THR A 120 6.27 8.65 -12.65
C THR A 120 5.36 9.82 -12.28
N ASP A 121 4.09 9.77 -12.66
CA ASP A 121 3.12 10.81 -12.33
C ASP A 121 2.89 10.91 -10.81
N SER A 122 3.19 12.09 -10.25
CA SER A 122 3.05 12.43 -8.82
C SER A 122 1.64 12.24 -8.23
N LYS A 123 0.61 12.21 -9.09
CA LYS A 123 -0.76 11.89 -8.69
C LYS A 123 -0.86 10.45 -8.19
N TYR A 124 -0.12 9.53 -8.82
CA TYR A 124 -0.17 8.08 -8.55
C TYR A 124 1.05 7.57 -7.77
N THR A 125 2.22 8.19 -7.93
CA THR A 125 3.42 7.74 -7.24
C THR A 125 4.39 8.87 -6.90
N ASN A 126 5.01 8.75 -5.72
CA ASN A 126 6.14 9.59 -5.30
C ASN A 126 7.42 8.76 -5.11
N VAL A 127 7.49 7.56 -5.72
CA VAL A 127 8.71 6.75 -5.76
C VAL A 127 9.62 7.26 -6.88
N THR A 128 10.88 7.49 -6.54
CA THR A 128 11.86 8.09 -7.45
C THR A 128 12.21 7.13 -8.58
N SER A 129 12.17 7.65 -9.80
CA SER A 129 12.45 6.92 -11.04
C SER A 129 11.44 5.81 -11.35
N GLY A 130 10.24 5.84 -10.77
CA GLY A 130 9.16 4.94 -11.15
C GLY A 130 8.57 4.15 -9.99
N GLN A 131 7.26 3.87 -10.05
CA GLN A 131 6.59 3.04 -9.05
C GLN A 131 7.05 1.58 -9.14
N ASN A 132 7.12 0.89 -8.01
CA ASN A 132 7.54 -0.51 -7.93
C ASN A 132 6.41 -1.49 -8.24
N VAL A 133 6.77 -2.65 -8.77
CA VAL A 133 5.97 -3.87 -8.83
C VAL A 133 6.76 -5.00 -8.18
N LEU A 134 6.09 -5.84 -7.41
CA LEU A 134 6.69 -7.03 -6.80
C LEU A 134 6.45 -8.23 -7.71
N ILE A 135 7.49 -9.04 -7.90
CA ILE A 135 7.46 -10.22 -8.76
C ILE A 135 7.95 -11.39 -7.93
N ASN A 136 7.13 -12.43 -7.84
CA ASN A 136 7.47 -13.62 -7.09
C ASN A 136 7.22 -14.86 -7.94
N LYS A 137 8.24 -15.73 -8.04
CA LYS A 137 8.08 -17.06 -8.60
C LYS A 137 7.79 -18.04 -7.47
N GLN A 138 6.62 -18.64 -7.53
CA GLN A 138 6.13 -19.62 -6.57
C GLN A 138 6.50 -21.04 -6.99
N PRO A 139 6.49 -22.02 -6.06
CA PRO A 139 6.63 -23.43 -6.43
C PRO A 139 5.61 -23.84 -7.50
N GLY A 140 6.05 -24.65 -8.47
CA GLY A 140 5.24 -25.01 -9.64
C GLY A 140 5.35 -24.01 -10.81
N ASP A 141 6.41 -23.18 -10.84
CA ASP A 141 6.69 -22.20 -11.90
C ASP A 141 5.61 -21.13 -12.11
N VAL A 142 4.76 -20.92 -11.10
CA VAL A 142 3.73 -19.88 -11.14
C VAL A 142 4.37 -18.54 -10.78
N VAL A 143 4.40 -17.61 -11.73
CA VAL A 143 4.88 -16.25 -11.50
C VAL A 143 3.71 -15.32 -11.20
N VAL A 144 3.84 -14.55 -10.13
CA VAL A 144 2.83 -13.61 -9.67
C VAL A 144 3.42 -12.22 -9.54
N PHE A 145 2.77 -11.26 -10.18
CA PHE A 145 3.00 -9.83 -10.01
C PHE A 145 2.06 -9.33 -8.91
N THR A 146 2.60 -8.72 -7.86
CA THR A 146 1.81 -8.16 -6.75
C THR A 146 1.92 -6.64 -6.75
N THR A 147 0.77 -5.97 -6.64
CA THR A 147 0.66 -4.51 -6.75
C THR A 147 -0.12 -3.89 -5.58
N SER A 148 -1.01 -2.93 -5.86
CA SER A 148 -1.81 -2.23 -4.84
C SER A 148 -2.58 -3.19 -3.94
N MET A 149 -2.55 -2.94 -2.63
CA MET A 149 -3.36 -3.66 -1.62
C MET A 149 -3.26 -5.20 -1.71
N GLY A 150 -2.12 -5.72 -2.18
CA GLY A 150 -1.93 -7.16 -2.36
C GLY A 150 -2.65 -7.75 -3.57
N THR A 151 -3.13 -6.93 -4.52
CA THR A 151 -3.69 -7.40 -5.79
C THR A 151 -2.66 -8.23 -6.53
N ARG A 152 -3.02 -9.46 -6.87
CA ARG A 152 -2.18 -10.44 -7.55
C ARG A 152 -2.60 -10.58 -9.01
N CYS A 153 -1.62 -10.53 -9.89
CA CYS A 153 -1.77 -10.80 -11.31
C CYS A 153 -0.87 -11.99 -11.65
N THR A 154 -1.49 -13.09 -12.05
CA THR A 154 -0.78 -14.34 -12.37
C THR A 154 -0.35 -14.30 -13.83
N LEU A 155 0.86 -14.77 -14.10
CA LEU A 155 1.36 -14.96 -15.45
C LEU A 155 0.54 -16.05 -16.17
N VAL A 156 0.03 -15.72 -17.35
CA VAL A 156 -0.72 -16.64 -18.23
C VAL A 156 0.18 -17.15 -19.35
N GLU A 157 0.91 -16.23 -19.99
CA GLU A 157 1.84 -16.53 -21.08
C GLU A 157 3.03 -15.58 -20.91
N GLY A 158 4.26 -16.10 -20.91
CA GLY A 158 5.43 -15.29 -20.59
C GLY A 158 6.56 -15.40 -21.59
N ASP A 159 7.52 -14.49 -21.43
CA ASP A 159 8.75 -14.39 -22.20
C ASP A 159 8.54 -14.29 -23.72
N ILE A 160 7.48 -13.58 -24.14
CA ILE A 160 7.22 -13.32 -25.55
C ILE A 160 8.17 -12.20 -26.03
N ALA A 161 9.15 -12.55 -26.84
CA ALA A 161 10.12 -11.58 -27.35
C ALA A 161 9.53 -10.64 -28.42
N PHE A 162 9.96 -9.38 -28.36
CA PHE A 162 9.74 -8.37 -29.40
C PHE A 162 10.97 -7.44 -29.49
N GLN A 163 11.05 -6.64 -30.55
CA GLN A 163 12.10 -5.64 -30.69
C GLN A 163 11.98 -4.58 -29.58
N GLY A 164 12.87 -4.67 -28.59
CA GLY A 164 12.88 -3.77 -27.42
C GLY A 164 12.62 -4.46 -26.08
N GLY A 165 12.31 -5.77 -26.05
CA GLY A 165 12.28 -6.54 -24.80
C GLY A 165 11.31 -7.71 -24.77
N LEU A 166 10.59 -7.86 -23.66
CA LEU A 166 9.72 -9.02 -23.37
C LEU A 166 8.28 -8.61 -23.04
N ILE A 167 7.31 -9.43 -23.44
CA ILE A 167 5.91 -9.32 -23.02
C ILE A 167 5.59 -10.46 -22.07
N GLN A 168 4.96 -10.11 -20.95
CA GLN A 168 4.44 -11.02 -19.93
C GLN A 168 2.93 -10.82 -19.86
N VAL A 169 2.15 -11.79 -20.34
CA VAL A 169 0.69 -11.73 -20.35
C VAL A 169 0.14 -12.15 -18.99
N VAL A 170 -0.75 -11.35 -18.42
CA VAL A 170 -1.34 -11.59 -17.09
C VAL A 170 -2.86 -11.68 -17.09
N ASP A 171 -3.40 -12.34 -16.07
CA ASP A 171 -4.84 -12.58 -15.89
C ASP A 171 -5.61 -11.40 -15.25
N ASN A 172 -4.90 -10.39 -14.75
CA ASN A 172 -5.48 -9.22 -14.08
C ASN A 172 -4.64 -7.96 -14.33
N LEU A 173 -5.21 -6.78 -14.09
CA LEU A 173 -4.51 -5.50 -14.29
C LEU A 173 -3.60 -5.19 -13.09
N LEU A 174 -2.39 -4.71 -13.39
CA LEU A 174 -1.54 -4.06 -12.40
C LEU A 174 -2.17 -2.71 -12.03
N ILE A 175 -2.49 -2.53 -10.75
CA ILE A 175 -3.12 -1.31 -10.24
C ILE A 175 -2.08 -0.51 -9.46
N PRO A 176 -1.87 0.79 -9.78
CA PRO A 176 -0.96 1.64 -9.03
C PRO A 176 -1.30 1.62 -7.53
N PRO A 177 -0.30 1.50 -6.63
CA PRO A 177 -0.51 1.47 -5.20
C PRO A 177 -1.22 2.73 -4.68
N ALA A 178 -2.15 2.53 -3.75
CA ALA A 178 -2.82 3.62 -3.07
C ALA A 178 -1.89 4.31 -2.06
N ARG A 179 -2.28 5.49 -1.60
CA ARG A 179 -1.60 6.18 -0.49
C ARG A 179 -1.89 5.46 0.84
N ILE A 180 -1.18 5.88 1.89
CA ILE A 180 -1.24 5.24 3.20
C ILE A 180 -2.64 5.27 3.82
N ASP A 181 -3.43 6.30 3.54
CA ASP A 181 -4.83 6.47 3.99
C ASP A 181 -5.73 5.31 3.57
N LYS A 182 -5.68 4.90 2.30
CA LYS A 182 -6.47 3.77 1.79
C LYS A 182 -5.83 2.43 2.12
N THR A 183 -4.50 2.40 2.16
CA THR A 183 -3.76 1.18 2.51
C THR A 183 -4.00 0.78 3.96
N SER A 184 -4.05 1.73 4.90
CA SER A 184 -4.25 1.44 6.33
C SER A 184 -5.61 0.79 6.62
N GLU A 185 -6.67 1.20 5.90
CA GLU A 185 -8.01 0.61 6.02
C GLU A 185 -7.97 -0.88 5.64
N ALA A 186 -7.29 -1.23 4.55
CA ALA A 186 -7.24 -2.59 4.04
C ALA A 186 -6.37 -3.54 4.85
N PHE A 187 -5.31 -3.03 5.48
CA PHE A 187 -4.35 -3.83 6.25
C PHE A 187 -4.55 -3.75 7.76
N LYS A 188 -5.64 -3.14 8.26
CA LYS A 188 -5.91 -2.95 9.69
C LYS A 188 -4.77 -2.22 10.42
N VAL A 189 -4.44 -1.05 9.91
CA VAL A 189 -3.37 -0.19 10.44
C VAL A 189 -3.91 1.22 10.74
N SER A 190 -5.18 1.31 11.13
CA SER A 190 -5.90 2.58 11.26
C SER A 190 -5.48 3.35 12.52
N SER A 191 -5.13 2.65 13.60
CA SER A 191 -4.65 3.23 14.85
C SER A 191 -3.29 3.90 14.66
N PHE A 192 -2.40 3.26 13.90
CA PHE A 192 -1.12 3.85 13.51
C PHE A 192 -1.31 5.10 12.65
N LEU A 193 -2.22 5.06 11.67
CA LEU A 193 -2.53 6.23 10.86
C LEU A 193 -3.07 7.38 11.73
N GLY A 194 -3.98 7.10 12.66
CA GLY A 194 -4.48 8.08 13.62
C GLY A 194 -3.37 8.68 14.46
N ALA A 195 -2.44 7.85 14.95
CA ALA A 195 -1.29 8.30 15.72
C ALA A 195 -0.34 9.19 14.88
N LEU A 196 -0.18 8.93 13.58
CA LEU A 196 0.56 9.80 12.66
C LEU A 196 -0.10 11.19 12.50
N TYR A 197 -1.43 11.26 12.47
CA TYR A 197 -2.17 12.53 12.48
C TYR A 197 -2.03 13.26 13.82
N ALA A 198 -2.19 12.55 14.95
CA ALA A 198 -2.01 13.12 16.29
C ALA A 198 -0.57 13.64 16.51
N ALA A 199 0.41 12.95 15.91
CA ALA A 199 1.82 13.33 15.87
C ALA A 199 2.14 14.49 14.89
N LYS A 200 1.16 14.97 14.11
CA LYS A 200 1.33 15.99 13.06
C LYS A 200 2.38 15.63 12.01
N LEU A 201 2.57 14.34 11.74
CA LEU A 201 3.43 13.86 10.64
C LEU A 201 2.67 13.74 9.31
N MET A 202 1.34 13.79 9.38
CA MET A 202 0.43 13.87 8.24
C MET A 202 -0.02 15.32 8.04
N PRO A 203 -0.21 15.78 6.78
CA PRO A 203 -0.18 15.00 5.53
C PRO A 203 1.21 14.80 4.92
N ASP A 204 2.26 15.46 5.43
CA ASP A 204 3.58 15.50 4.82
C ASP A 204 4.16 14.11 4.49
N LEU A 205 4.02 13.15 5.41
CA LEU A 205 4.48 11.78 5.20
C LEU A 205 3.83 11.10 3.99
N ALA A 206 2.56 11.39 3.69
CA ALA A 206 1.86 10.79 2.56
C ALA A 206 2.38 11.28 1.20
N TYR A 207 3.07 12.42 1.16
CA TYR A 207 3.62 13.02 -0.06
C TYR A 207 5.14 12.99 -0.12
N ARG A 208 5.82 12.72 1.00
CA ARG A 208 7.27 12.52 1.03
C ARG A 208 7.68 11.42 0.05
N LYS A 209 8.75 11.65 -0.72
CA LYS A 209 9.28 10.68 -1.68
C LYS A 209 10.06 9.58 -0.99
N ASN A 210 10.00 8.37 -1.55
CA ASN A 210 10.76 7.20 -1.12
C ASN A 210 10.70 6.94 0.39
N VAL A 211 9.61 6.38 0.87
CA VAL A 211 9.50 6.02 2.29
C VAL A 211 9.49 4.50 2.50
N THR A 212 10.06 4.06 3.62
CA THR A 212 9.88 2.71 4.15
C THR A 212 9.24 2.83 5.53
N ILE A 213 8.02 2.32 5.67
CA ILE A 213 7.22 2.46 6.89
C ILE A 213 7.10 1.10 7.56
N PHE A 214 7.51 1.00 8.81
CA PHE A 214 7.26 -0.16 9.66
C PHE A 214 5.97 0.11 10.43
N ALA A 215 4.82 -0.36 9.94
CA ALA A 215 3.53 0.01 10.49
C ALA A 215 3.04 -1.07 11.47
N PRO A 216 2.85 -0.76 12.77
CA PRO A 216 2.30 -1.73 13.71
C PRO A 216 0.83 -2.01 13.38
N GLN A 217 0.43 -3.29 13.50
CA GLN A 217 -0.97 -3.70 13.36
C GLN A 217 -1.86 -3.06 14.42
N ASP A 218 -3.16 -2.90 14.13
CA ASP A 218 -4.14 -2.41 15.10
C ASP A 218 -4.17 -3.27 16.37
N GLU A 219 -3.93 -4.59 16.25
CA GLU A 219 -3.79 -5.50 17.38
C GLU A 219 -2.58 -5.16 18.29
N ALA A 220 -1.47 -4.66 17.72
CA ALA A 220 -0.32 -4.21 18.49
C ALA A 220 -0.62 -2.89 19.22
N PHE A 221 -1.27 -1.94 18.53
CA PHE A 221 -1.73 -0.69 19.13
C PHE A 221 -2.74 -0.92 20.25
N ALA A 222 -3.60 -1.94 20.13
CA ALA A 222 -4.57 -2.27 21.15
C ALA A 222 -3.91 -2.58 22.50
N LEU A 223 -2.69 -3.13 22.51
CA LEU A 223 -1.97 -3.50 23.74
C LEU A 223 -1.34 -2.30 24.46
N VAL A 224 -0.85 -1.32 23.70
CA VAL A 224 0.00 -0.23 24.23
C VAL A 224 -0.60 1.17 24.07
N GLY A 225 -1.71 1.30 23.34
CA GLY A 225 -2.30 2.57 22.93
C GLY A 225 -2.65 3.50 24.09
N GLY A 226 -3.12 2.96 25.22
CA GLY A 226 -3.51 3.78 26.37
C GLY A 226 -2.33 4.49 27.06
N GLY A 227 -1.11 3.98 26.87
CA GLY A 227 0.14 4.63 27.28
C GLY A 227 0.59 5.65 26.26
N LEU A 228 0.45 5.34 24.97
CA LEU A 228 0.82 6.23 23.87
C LEU A 228 -0.04 7.49 23.83
N GLU A 229 -1.34 7.39 24.14
CA GLU A 229 -2.26 8.55 24.19
C GLU A 229 -1.92 9.56 25.29
N LYS A 230 -1.15 9.14 26.30
CA LYS A 230 -0.68 10.00 27.39
C LYS A 230 0.64 10.69 27.08
N LEU A 231 1.28 10.33 25.96
CA LEU A 231 2.51 10.98 25.54
C LEU A 231 2.20 12.41 25.08
N ASP A 232 3.11 13.33 25.39
CA ASP A 232 3.07 14.64 24.77
C ASP A 232 3.32 14.55 23.26
N SER A 233 2.87 15.56 22.53
CA SER A 233 2.95 15.57 21.07
C SER A 233 4.37 15.39 20.51
N GLN A 234 5.41 15.85 21.21
CA GLN A 234 6.79 15.73 20.75
C GLN A 234 7.30 14.30 20.93
N LYS A 235 7.02 13.67 22.07
CA LYS A 235 7.32 12.25 22.29
C LYS A 235 6.55 11.36 21.32
N LEU A 236 5.26 11.62 21.11
CA LEU A 236 4.47 10.86 20.14
C LEU A 236 5.04 11.00 18.72
N ALA A 237 5.43 12.20 18.31
CA ALA A 237 6.08 12.43 17.01
C ALA A 237 7.42 11.71 16.88
N ARG A 238 8.24 11.66 17.94
CA ARG A 238 9.47 10.85 17.97
C ARG A 238 9.17 9.37 17.81
N VAL A 239 8.21 8.82 18.57
CA VAL A 239 7.82 7.40 18.47
C VAL A 239 7.27 7.08 17.07
N MET A 240 6.35 7.88 16.54
CA MET A 240 5.80 7.66 15.19
C MET A 240 6.85 7.85 14.10
N GLY A 241 7.73 8.84 14.23
CA GLY A 241 8.86 9.05 13.32
C GLY A 241 9.86 7.89 13.33
N TYR A 242 9.95 7.13 14.44
CA TYR A 242 10.86 6.00 14.58
C TYR A 242 10.42 4.80 13.72
N HIS A 243 9.15 4.78 13.32
CA HIS A 243 8.59 3.78 12.41
C HIS A 243 8.84 4.11 10.92
N VAL A 244 9.39 5.28 10.61
CA VAL A 244 9.53 5.75 9.23
C VAL A 244 11.00 5.94 8.89
N VAL A 245 11.46 5.21 7.88
CA VAL A 245 12.74 5.43 7.21
C VAL A 245 12.50 6.27 5.97
N ALA A 246 13.17 7.41 5.87
CA ALA A 246 13.00 8.36 4.78
C ALA A 246 14.02 8.15 3.66
N ASP A 247 13.69 8.70 2.48
CA ASP A 247 14.52 8.78 1.28
C ASP A 247 14.94 7.44 0.66
N GLN A 248 14.39 6.33 1.16
CA GLN A 248 14.70 4.97 0.74
C GLN A 248 13.45 4.09 0.70
N VAL A 249 13.32 3.29 -0.36
CA VAL A 249 12.32 2.23 -0.47
C VAL A 249 13.05 0.90 -0.34
N ILE A 250 12.89 0.24 0.80
CA ILE A 250 13.66 -0.96 1.15
C ILE A 250 12.72 -2.15 1.23
N VAL A 251 12.97 -3.13 0.37
CA VAL A 251 12.20 -4.37 0.28
C VAL A 251 12.76 -5.40 1.25
N SER A 252 11.94 -6.34 1.67
CA SER A 252 12.33 -7.29 2.70
C SER A 252 13.49 -8.17 2.26
N SER A 253 13.59 -8.50 0.97
CA SER A 253 14.68 -9.28 0.39
C SER A 253 16.04 -8.54 0.42
N ALA A 254 16.03 -7.21 0.55
CA ALA A 254 17.25 -6.40 0.68
C ALA A 254 17.74 -6.27 2.13
N PHE A 255 16.95 -6.70 3.12
CA PHE A 255 17.36 -6.66 4.51
C PHE A 255 18.49 -7.64 4.82
N SER A 256 19.55 -7.13 5.44
CA SER A 256 20.66 -7.93 5.97
C SER A 256 20.67 -7.88 7.50
N ASN A 257 21.11 -8.96 8.15
CA ASN A 257 21.16 -9.01 9.62
C ASN A 257 22.13 -7.95 10.17
N GLY A 258 21.69 -7.19 11.17
CA GLY A 258 22.46 -6.11 11.78
C GLY A 258 22.42 -4.77 11.02
N THR A 259 21.64 -4.68 9.94
CA THR A 259 21.48 -3.41 9.19
C THR A 259 20.86 -2.34 10.08
N LYS A 260 21.47 -1.17 10.16
CA LYS A 260 20.92 -0.01 10.88
C LYS A 260 20.33 0.99 9.90
N LEU A 261 19.05 1.31 10.04
CA LEU A 261 18.31 2.21 9.15
C LEU A 261 17.99 3.51 9.89
N ALA A 262 18.34 4.65 9.31
CA ALA A 262 18.02 5.95 9.90
C ALA A 262 16.54 6.29 9.73
N THR A 263 15.92 6.72 10.82
CA THR A 263 14.48 7.04 10.87
C THR A 263 14.24 8.55 10.86
N LEU A 264 12.96 8.94 10.80
CA LEU A 264 12.53 10.32 11.00
C LEU A 264 12.61 10.77 12.47
N ALA A 265 12.69 9.83 13.41
CA ALA A 265 12.86 10.18 14.81
C ALA A 265 14.23 10.80 15.07
N LYS A 266 14.23 11.80 15.95
CA LYS A 266 15.43 12.54 16.35
C LYS A 266 15.55 12.52 17.87
N ALA A 267 16.73 12.18 18.37
CA ALA A 267 16.99 12.05 19.81
C ALA A 267 16.77 13.37 20.59
N ASP A 268 17.06 14.52 19.97
CA ASP A 268 17.02 15.85 20.60
C ASP A 268 16.12 16.85 19.84
N GLY A 269 15.05 16.38 19.20
CA GLY A 269 14.19 17.20 18.34
C GLY A 269 14.80 17.50 16.97
N GLU A 270 14.28 18.48 16.22
CA GLU A 270 14.57 18.67 14.78
C GLU A 270 16.06 18.80 14.40
N GLY A 271 16.92 19.22 15.34
CA GLY A 271 18.38 19.33 15.15
C GLY A 271 19.19 18.08 15.56
N GLY A 272 18.54 17.07 16.16
CA GLY A 272 19.20 15.89 16.69
C GLY A 272 19.64 14.89 15.61
N ALA A 273 20.53 13.97 16.00
CA ALA A 273 20.88 12.83 15.15
C ALA A 273 19.64 11.96 14.89
N SER A 274 19.52 11.45 13.66
CA SER A 274 18.47 10.48 13.35
C SER A 274 18.69 9.20 14.14
N GLU A 275 17.65 8.79 14.85
CA GLU A 275 17.64 7.52 15.56
C GLU A 275 17.53 6.39 14.55
N LYS A 276 18.09 5.23 14.91
CA LYS A 276 18.22 4.11 13.97
C LYS A 276 17.47 2.90 14.48
N VAL A 277 16.73 2.25 13.60
CA VAL A 277 16.20 0.90 13.84
C VAL A 277 17.21 -0.13 13.35
N THR A 278 17.29 -1.26 14.02
CA THR A 278 18.18 -2.37 13.65
C THR A 278 17.37 -3.53 13.09
N VAL A 279 17.66 -3.94 11.88
CA VAL A 279 17.07 -5.15 11.29
C VAL A 279 17.80 -6.38 11.79
N ARG A 280 17.05 -7.35 12.31
CA ARG A 280 17.56 -8.62 12.83
C ARG A 280 16.89 -9.78 12.12
N ILE A 281 17.66 -10.81 11.80
CA ILE A 281 17.17 -12.00 11.09
C ILE A 281 17.44 -13.22 11.97
N ALA A 282 16.40 -14.00 12.25
CA ALA A 282 16.49 -15.25 13.00
C ALA A 282 15.69 -16.34 12.28
N GLY A 283 16.38 -17.32 11.69
CA GLY A 283 15.77 -18.31 10.82
C GLY A 283 15.08 -17.63 9.63
N ASN A 284 13.81 -17.94 9.41
CA ASN A 284 13.00 -17.36 8.34
C ASN A 284 12.32 -16.04 8.74
N ASN A 285 12.39 -15.66 10.02
CA ASN A 285 11.72 -14.48 10.54
C ASN A 285 12.66 -13.26 10.50
N LYS A 286 12.08 -12.11 10.13
CA LYS A 286 12.76 -10.82 10.12
C LYS A 286 12.13 -9.94 11.20
N TYR A 287 12.97 -9.18 11.88
CA TYR A 287 12.60 -8.32 12.98
C TYR A 287 13.18 -6.92 12.76
N VAL A 288 12.44 -5.92 13.22
CA VAL A 288 12.91 -4.55 13.35
C VAL A 288 12.97 -4.26 14.85
N ASN A 289 14.19 -4.06 15.34
CA ASN A 289 14.51 -4.17 16.76
C ASN A 289 14.04 -5.52 17.33
N SER A 290 13.05 -5.51 18.22
CA SER A 290 12.39 -6.70 18.76
C SER A 290 11.09 -7.05 18.01
N ALA A 291 10.48 -6.13 17.27
CA ALA A 291 9.19 -6.34 16.62
C ALA A 291 9.34 -7.22 15.37
N GLN A 292 8.51 -8.26 15.24
CA GLN A 292 8.54 -9.14 14.07
C GLN A 292 7.87 -8.46 12.87
N ILE A 293 8.46 -8.57 11.68
CA ILE A 293 7.76 -8.21 10.43
C ILE A 293 6.76 -9.32 10.12
N VAL A 294 5.47 -9.04 10.30
CA VAL A 294 4.37 -9.99 10.11
C VAL A 294 4.02 -10.10 8.63
N GLN A 295 3.92 -8.96 7.95
CA GLN A 295 3.66 -8.91 6.52
C GLN A 295 4.62 -7.92 5.85
N PRO A 296 5.65 -8.41 5.13
CA PRO A 296 6.57 -7.55 4.41
C PRO A 296 5.97 -7.04 3.10
N ASP A 297 6.62 -6.04 2.54
CA ASP A 297 6.52 -5.64 1.13
C ASP A 297 5.12 -5.24 0.67
N ILE A 298 4.46 -4.32 1.38
CA ILE A 298 3.22 -3.71 0.91
C ILE A 298 3.54 -2.41 0.20
N LEU A 299 3.25 -2.36 -1.10
CA LEU A 299 3.48 -1.17 -1.89
C LEU A 299 2.48 -0.06 -1.52
N ILE A 300 3.00 1.16 -1.39
CA ILE A 300 2.20 2.39 -1.23
C ILE A 300 2.64 3.42 -2.28
N ALA A 301 1.80 4.40 -2.56
CA ALA A 301 2.03 5.39 -3.62
C ALA A 301 3.43 6.03 -3.55
N ASN A 302 3.95 6.28 -2.34
CA ASN A 302 5.22 6.97 -2.13
C ASN A 302 6.37 6.09 -1.61
N GLY A 303 6.18 4.77 -1.55
CA GLY A 303 7.18 3.88 -0.99
C GLY A 303 6.70 2.47 -0.70
N ILE A 304 7.14 1.93 0.43
CA ILE A 304 6.79 0.57 0.88
C ILE A 304 6.48 0.57 2.37
N LEU A 305 5.58 -0.33 2.76
CA LEU A 305 5.10 -0.52 4.11
C LEU A 305 5.34 -1.98 4.51
N HIS A 306 5.84 -2.21 5.71
CA HIS A 306 6.02 -3.53 6.32
C HIS A 306 5.21 -3.57 7.60
N LEU A 307 4.27 -4.50 7.74
CA LEU A 307 3.51 -4.66 8.98
C LEU A 307 4.41 -5.27 10.04
N VAL A 308 4.42 -4.67 11.23
CA VAL A 308 5.15 -5.17 12.39
C VAL A 308 4.22 -5.57 13.52
N SER A 309 4.65 -6.54 14.32
CA SER A 309 3.87 -7.13 15.40
C SER A 309 3.79 -6.28 16.67
N ASP A 310 4.61 -5.24 16.78
CA ASP A 310 4.76 -4.43 17.99
C ASP A 310 5.11 -2.98 17.63
N VAL A 311 4.80 -2.05 18.53
CA VAL A 311 5.13 -0.63 18.39
C VAL A 311 6.59 -0.42 18.74
N LEU A 312 7.37 0.08 17.79
CA LEU A 312 8.79 0.38 17.97
C LEU A 312 8.98 1.53 18.98
N ASN A 313 9.88 1.31 19.92
CA ASN A 313 10.24 2.30 20.93
C ASN A 313 11.69 2.77 20.73
N PRO A 314 11.96 4.07 20.47
CA PRO A 314 13.32 4.59 20.34
C PRO A 314 14.14 4.46 21.62
N ASP A 315 13.51 4.48 22.80
CA ASP A 315 14.20 4.34 24.09
C ASP A 315 14.51 2.87 24.46
N ALA A 316 14.09 1.93 23.63
CA ALA A 316 14.31 0.48 23.82
C ALA A 316 14.93 -0.18 22.57
N ASP A 317 15.76 0.56 21.82
CA ASP A 317 16.38 0.13 20.56
C ASP A 317 17.35 -1.07 20.71
N THR A 318 17.91 -1.26 21.90
CA THR A 318 18.81 -2.38 22.22
C THR A 318 18.08 -3.69 22.50
N VAL A 319 16.75 -3.67 22.69
CA VAL A 319 15.99 -4.90 22.98
C VAL A 319 16.07 -5.85 21.79
N ALA A 320 16.51 -7.08 22.07
CA ALA A 320 16.63 -8.13 21.07
C ALA A 320 15.35 -9.00 21.03
N PRO A 321 14.95 -9.50 19.85
CA PRO A 321 13.83 -10.42 19.74
C PRO A 321 14.20 -11.76 20.37
N ASN A 322 13.19 -12.46 20.90
CA ASN A 322 13.30 -13.86 21.27
C ASN A 322 12.66 -14.75 20.19
N PRO A 323 13.44 -15.40 19.30
CA PRO A 323 12.90 -16.17 18.17
C PRO A 323 12.10 -17.43 18.58
N THR A 324 12.19 -17.84 19.85
CA THR A 324 11.45 -19.01 20.36
C THR A 324 10.02 -18.70 20.77
N LEU A 325 9.66 -17.41 20.89
CA LEU A 325 8.31 -16.97 21.23
C LEU A 325 7.49 -16.72 19.96
N GLY A 326 6.23 -17.17 19.97
CA GLY A 326 5.27 -16.85 18.90
C GLY A 326 4.85 -15.39 18.88
N THR A 327 4.99 -14.67 19.99
CA THR A 327 4.68 -13.23 20.09
C THR A 327 5.68 -12.57 21.03
N GLN A 328 6.23 -11.43 20.61
CA GLN A 328 7.19 -10.67 21.38
C GLN A 328 6.46 -9.85 22.45
N VAL A 329 7.11 -9.64 23.60
CA VAL A 329 6.54 -8.78 24.64
C VAL A 329 6.65 -7.33 24.18
N PRO A 330 5.58 -6.52 24.31
CA PRO A 330 5.62 -5.12 23.94
C PRO A 330 6.73 -4.35 24.65
N VAL A 331 7.43 -3.49 23.91
CA VAL A 331 8.48 -2.61 24.46
C VAL A 331 7.92 -1.32 25.10
N PHE A 332 6.60 -1.20 25.15
CA PHE A 332 5.86 -0.22 25.95
C PHE A 332 5.06 -0.94 27.05
N PRO A 333 4.78 -0.26 28.18
CA PRO A 333 3.88 -0.81 29.19
C PRO A 333 2.50 -1.14 28.61
N VAL A 334 2.04 -2.36 28.86
CA VAL A 334 0.69 -2.80 28.47
C VAL A 334 -0.33 -1.92 29.18
N SER A 335 -1.22 -1.32 28.41
CA SER A 335 -2.21 -0.34 28.88
C SER A 335 -3.59 -0.55 28.28
N SER A 336 -3.71 -1.43 27.28
CA SER A 336 -4.95 -1.91 26.66
C SER A 336 -5.93 -0.79 26.30
N ALA A 337 -5.86 -0.27 25.07
CA ALA A 337 -6.80 0.72 24.55
C ALA A 337 -7.35 0.27 23.20
N LYS A 338 -8.66 0.06 23.12
CA LYS A 338 -9.32 -0.28 21.86
C LYS A 338 -9.42 0.98 20.99
N ASP A 339 -9.16 0.83 19.70
CA ASP A 339 -9.34 1.89 18.69
C ASP A 339 -8.52 3.17 18.99
N ALA A 340 -7.35 3.01 19.62
CA ALA A 340 -6.47 4.11 20.02
C ALA A 340 -6.15 5.02 18.82
N PHE A 341 -6.20 6.33 19.04
CA PHE A 341 -5.98 7.38 18.03
C PHE A 341 -6.90 7.40 16.80
N THR A 342 -7.89 6.51 16.68
CA THR A 342 -8.80 6.54 15.51
C THR A 342 -9.64 7.82 15.43
N SER A 343 -9.84 8.51 16.56
CA SER A 343 -10.51 9.82 16.63
C SER A 343 -9.72 10.96 16.00
N ALA A 344 -8.40 10.79 15.78
CA ALA A 344 -7.54 11.77 15.12
C ALA A 344 -7.57 11.67 13.59
N LEU A 345 -8.25 10.66 13.03
CA LEU A 345 -8.40 10.51 11.59
C LEU A 345 -9.33 11.62 11.05
N PRO A 346 -8.97 12.25 9.91
CA PRO A 346 -9.86 13.23 9.28
C PRO A 346 -11.17 12.53 8.90
N CYS A 347 -12.31 13.09 9.32
CA CYS A 347 -13.60 12.47 9.05
C CYS A 347 -13.86 12.37 7.55
N SER A 348 -14.12 11.14 7.09
CA SER A 348 -14.36 10.86 5.68
C SER A 348 -15.83 10.98 5.29
N THR A 349 -16.78 11.10 6.22
CA THR A 349 -18.20 11.32 5.93
C THR A 349 -18.94 11.75 7.21
N ASP A 350 -19.56 12.94 7.20
CA ASP A 350 -20.40 13.52 8.28
C ASP A 350 -19.75 13.75 9.66
N CYS A 351 -18.87 14.75 9.75
CA CYS A 351 -18.63 15.42 11.03
C CYS A 351 -19.77 16.42 11.32
N PRO A 352 -20.43 16.38 12.50
CA PRO A 352 -21.15 17.55 12.98
C PRO A 352 -20.14 18.67 13.18
N VAL A 353 -20.25 19.73 12.39
CA VAL A 353 -19.53 20.98 12.65
C VAL A 353 -19.90 21.44 14.07
N THR A 354 -18.96 21.35 15.00
CA THR A 354 -19.08 22.09 16.25
C THR A 354 -18.85 23.54 15.87
N THR A 355 -19.93 24.30 15.76
CA THR A 355 -19.89 25.76 15.68
C THR A 355 -19.30 26.28 16.99
N SER A 356 -17.97 26.42 17.03
CA SER A 356 -17.32 27.29 18.01
C SER A 356 -17.67 28.73 17.65
N ALA A 357 -18.67 29.29 18.33
CA ALA A 357 -18.86 30.73 18.38
C ALA A 357 -17.92 31.29 19.46
N THR A 358 -16.91 32.01 18.99
CA THR A 358 -16.03 32.90 19.77
C THR A 358 -16.85 34.01 20.43
N GLY A 359 -16.54 34.34 21.69
CA GLY A 359 -17.36 35.20 22.55
C GLY A 359 -17.28 36.70 22.28
N THR A 360 -18.12 37.47 22.98
CA THR A 360 -17.86 38.85 23.42
C THR A 360 -18.79 39.23 24.58
N ASP A 361 -18.25 40.03 25.50
CA ASP A 361 -18.81 40.51 26.76
C ASP A 361 -20.05 41.43 26.69
N ALA A 362 -20.80 41.39 27.81
CA ALA A 362 -21.44 42.47 28.57
C ALA A 362 -22.59 43.36 28.01
N SER A 363 -23.65 43.36 28.84
CA SER A 363 -24.50 44.49 29.29
C SER A 363 -25.76 44.87 28.50
N GLY A 364 -26.90 44.90 29.20
CA GLY A 364 -28.13 45.57 28.78
C GLY A 364 -29.42 44.96 29.35
N ALA A 365 -29.92 45.52 30.44
CA ALA A 365 -31.10 45.10 31.18
C ALA A 365 -32.45 45.28 30.45
N ALA A 366 -33.44 44.42 30.74
CA ALA A 366 -34.77 44.79 31.27
C ALA A 366 -35.76 43.59 31.33
N THR A 367 -36.03 43.16 32.57
CA THR A 367 -37.34 42.89 33.20
C THR A 367 -38.47 42.15 32.44
N ALA A 368 -38.80 40.94 32.91
CA ALA A 368 -40.14 40.64 33.44
C ALA A 368 -40.15 39.32 34.27
N THR A 369 -40.43 39.48 35.56
CA THR A 369 -40.93 38.53 36.58
C THR A 369 -42.12 37.74 36.01
N THR A 370 -42.43 36.46 36.31
CA THR A 370 -42.69 35.84 37.63
C THR A 370 -43.03 34.35 37.41
N SER A 371 -42.61 33.48 38.35
CA SER A 371 -43.27 32.25 38.86
C SER A 371 -43.78 31.17 37.89
N SER A 372 -43.77 29.85 38.15
CA SER A 372 -43.25 28.94 39.18
C SER A 372 -43.63 27.52 38.68
N THR A 373 -43.14 26.48 39.37
CA THR A 373 -43.71 25.12 39.46
C THR A 373 -43.61 24.15 38.26
N SER A 374 -42.54 23.35 38.29
CA SER A 374 -42.52 21.87 38.40
C SER A 374 -43.75 21.00 38.01
N PHE A 375 -43.45 20.05 37.11
CA PHE A 375 -44.01 18.70 36.84
C PHE A 375 -45.49 18.57 36.40
N HIS A 376 -45.76 17.82 35.32
CA HIS A 376 -46.43 16.49 35.30
C HIS A 376 -46.58 15.96 33.85
N SER A 377 -46.50 14.64 33.73
CA SER A 377 -46.75 13.84 32.51
C SER A 377 -48.25 13.55 32.35
N SER A 378 -48.76 13.48 31.11
CA SER A 378 -49.61 12.38 30.59
C SER A 378 -50.35 12.70 29.28
N SER A 379 -50.43 11.67 28.43
CA SER A 379 -51.43 11.29 27.41
C SER A 379 -52.41 12.33 26.80
N SER A 380 -52.64 12.25 25.48
CA SER A 380 -53.81 11.54 24.92
C SER A 380 -54.01 11.70 23.39
N LYS A 381 -54.48 10.59 22.79
CA LYS A 381 -55.51 10.41 21.75
C LYS A 381 -55.46 11.20 20.42
N GLY A 382 -55.45 10.42 19.34
CA GLY A 382 -56.11 10.74 18.07
C GLY A 382 -56.50 9.45 17.35
N GLY A 383 -57.79 9.23 17.11
CA GLY A 383 -58.33 8.05 16.44
C GLY A 383 -59.21 8.40 15.23
N ALA A 384 -59.41 7.37 14.40
CA ALA A 384 -60.45 7.15 13.35
C ALA A 384 -60.18 7.62 11.90
N MET A 385 -59.67 6.69 11.05
CA MET A 385 -60.31 5.93 9.92
C MET A 385 -61.26 6.67 8.93
N PRO A 386 -61.46 6.20 7.66
CA PRO A 386 -61.36 4.81 7.19
C PRO A 386 -60.71 4.52 5.80
N ALA A 387 -60.61 3.22 5.54
CA ALA A 387 -60.04 2.53 4.38
C ALA A 387 -60.99 2.36 3.17
N ARG A 388 -60.44 1.99 2.01
CA ARG A 388 -61.09 1.06 1.05
C ARG A 388 -60.07 0.20 0.30
N ALA A 389 -60.41 -1.08 0.21
CA ALA A 389 -59.59 -2.23 -0.15
C ALA A 389 -59.51 -2.56 -1.66
N THR A 390 -58.53 -3.41 -2.02
CA THR A 390 -58.57 -4.69 -2.79
C THR A 390 -57.15 -4.94 -3.36
N GLY A 391 -56.53 -6.12 -3.39
CA GLY A 391 -56.89 -7.50 -3.05
C GLY A 391 -55.85 -8.47 -3.68
N GLY A 392 -55.56 -9.59 -3.00
CA GLY A 392 -55.03 -10.87 -3.57
C GLY A 392 -53.52 -10.96 -3.88
N VAL A 393 -52.80 -12.08 -3.72
CA VAL A 393 -53.10 -13.48 -3.34
C VAL A 393 -51.76 -14.11 -2.85
N MET A 394 -51.81 -14.93 -1.80
CA MET A 394 -50.71 -15.78 -1.30
C MET A 394 -50.55 -17.07 -2.12
N GLY A 395 -49.32 -17.57 -2.22
CA GLY A 395 -49.00 -18.96 -2.55
C GLY A 395 -47.68 -19.39 -1.90
N ALA A 396 -47.74 -20.40 -1.02
CA ALA A 396 -46.68 -20.88 -0.14
C ALA A 396 -45.81 -21.99 -0.75
N ALA A 397 -44.57 -22.12 -0.27
CA ALA A 397 -43.77 -23.35 -0.09
C ALA A 397 -42.29 -22.96 0.14
N ALA A 398 -41.42 -23.63 0.90
CA ALA A 398 -41.50 -24.61 1.96
C ALA A 398 -40.07 -24.61 2.58
N MET A 399 -39.95 -24.57 3.90
CA MET A 399 -38.67 -24.66 4.62
C MET A 399 -38.21 -26.11 4.69
N GLY A 400 -37.00 -26.39 4.17
CA GLY A 400 -36.29 -27.66 4.35
C GLY A 400 -35.13 -27.50 5.33
N LEU A 401 -35.32 -28.03 6.54
CA LEU A 401 -34.29 -28.37 7.53
C LEU A 401 -33.53 -29.63 7.08
N LEU A 402 -32.20 -29.66 7.25
CA LEU A 402 -31.31 -30.84 7.39
C LEU A 402 -29.88 -30.24 7.51
N GLY A 403 -29.00 -30.55 8.45
CA GLY A 403 -28.95 -31.46 9.58
C GLY A 403 -27.51 -31.39 10.09
N VAL A 404 -27.31 -31.09 11.37
CA VAL A 404 -25.99 -31.06 12.03
C VAL A 404 -25.61 -32.50 12.39
N GLY A 405 -24.53 -33.01 11.80
CA GLY A 405 -23.95 -34.31 12.12
C GLY A 405 -22.59 -34.15 12.80
N ALA A 406 -22.56 -34.35 14.12
CA ALA A 406 -21.36 -34.56 14.91
C ALA A 406 -20.98 -36.06 14.89
N GLY A 407 -19.67 -36.35 14.89
CA GLY A 407 -19.13 -37.71 15.04
C GLY A 407 -17.62 -37.72 14.75
N MET A 408 -16.79 -37.51 15.78
CA MET A 408 -16.08 -38.57 16.54
C MET A 408 -14.79 -39.06 15.87
N ALA A 409 -13.67 -38.73 16.54
CA ALA A 409 -12.39 -39.40 16.41
C ALA A 409 -12.46 -40.83 16.94
N PRO A 410 -11.49 -41.68 16.54
CA PRO A 410 -10.74 -42.39 17.58
C PRO A 410 -9.22 -42.38 17.34
N TRP A 411 -8.54 -42.62 18.45
CA TRP A 411 -7.12 -42.80 18.64
C TRP A 411 -6.56 -44.00 17.86
N LEU A 412 -5.36 -43.82 17.29
CA LEU A 412 -4.14 -44.58 17.60
C LEU A 412 -2.92 -43.90 16.97
#